data_AF-A0A529PR54-F1
#
_entry.id   AF-A0A529PR54-F1
#
_cell.length_a   1.000
_cell.length_b   1.000
_cell.length_c   1.000
_cell.angle_alpha   90.00
_cell.angle_beta   90.00
_cell.angle_gamma   90.00
#
_symmetry.space_group_name_H-M   'P 1'
#
loop_
_entity.id
_entity.type
_entity.pdbx_description
1 polymer ?
#
loop_
_entity_poly.entity_id
_entity_poly.type
_entity_poly.pdbx_seq_one_letter_code
_entity_poly.pdbx_strand_id
1 'polypeptide(L)'
;MDFASGSSKTNTLSGVVGADEPATYSITSSPATVTILDGTSSQVTLLRDLTNSNTVATYFKDVDSSGTHNAGDIDFFKLTLSGGNYTFDVLENPPPAEVNFSFAGAPSGSNLFMMFGNPASTQIVVIGKDPLDQSAGGNITTKDVLNISQAGSTTSFGVNGNQINPGEGAFITYVTGANTNFLVPNLDQNEADVEANIAFTNVFNTSSASFTVNQTNPGVGPVSVKISALNTAAEPGVNFVNGLTGDTAVTITSVSVVDNIVKTGNTQFLPTVTDNGDGTWTIKGLSTGDKVQWTTSGTHDRVLIENVSNADGVSGNDNNTFDIGGFGLSQAQPAPDEKLDFTVQIADFDGDTASDSFSIGIDGTGIFDDNHVDGVVIA
;
A
#
# COMPACT_ATOMS: atom_id res chain seq x y z
N MET A 1 4.76 -16.51 -13.67
CA MET A 1 5.58 -17.00 -12.54
C MET A 1 5.50 -15.97 -11.47
N ASP A 2 5.26 -16.41 -10.23
CA ASP A 2 4.92 -15.56 -9.11
C ASP A 2 6.07 -14.58 -8.78
N PHE A 3 5.77 -13.29 -8.59
CA PHE A 3 6.72 -12.23 -8.22
C PHE A 3 7.11 -12.32 -6.74
N ALA A 4 7.66 -13.46 -6.32
CA ALA A 4 8.31 -13.55 -5.02
C ALA A 4 9.83 -13.48 -5.19
N SER A 5 10.48 -12.52 -4.54
CA SER A 5 11.93 -12.37 -4.52
C SER A 5 12.59 -13.69 -4.12
N GLY A 6 13.64 -14.06 -4.86
CA GLY A 6 14.29 -15.35 -4.77
C GLY A 6 13.60 -16.48 -5.54
N SER A 7 12.44 -16.24 -6.17
CA SER A 7 11.80 -17.22 -7.04
C SER A 7 12.61 -17.43 -8.32
N SER A 8 12.69 -18.69 -8.74
CA SER A 8 13.45 -19.09 -9.91
C SER A 8 12.70 -20.19 -10.65
N LYS A 9 12.71 -20.14 -11.99
CA LYS A 9 12.19 -21.21 -12.83
C LYS A 9 13.15 -21.53 -13.95
N THR A 10 13.55 -22.80 -14.04
CA THR A 10 14.38 -23.33 -15.12
C THR A 10 13.51 -24.15 -16.07
N ASN A 11 13.67 -23.95 -17.38
CA ASN A 11 13.07 -24.80 -18.40
C ASN A 11 14.13 -25.20 -19.43
N THR A 12 13.90 -26.34 -20.07
CA THR A 12 14.77 -26.86 -21.12
C THR A 12 14.41 -26.22 -22.45
N LEU A 13 15.44 -25.82 -23.21
CA LEU A 13 15.30 -25.39 -24.58
C LEU A 13 15.10 -26.64 -25.45
N SER A 14 14.08 -26.65 -26.30
CA SER A 14 13.75 -27.82 -27.14
C SER A 14 14.67 -27.97 -28.36
N GLY A 15 15.84 -27.33 -28.35
CA GLY A 15 16.82 -27.38 -29.43
C GLY A 15 17.52 -28.73 -29.49
N VAL A 16 17.46 -29.40 -30.64
CA VAL A 16 18.29 -30.56 -30.92
C VAL A 16 19.70 -30.06 -31.22
N VAL A 17 20.68 -30.43 -30.38
CA VAL A 17 22.09 -30.22 -30.69
C VAL A 17 22.42 -31.05 -31.93
N GLY A 18 22.67 -30.38 -33.07
CA GLY A 18 23.34 -30.95 -34.22
C GLY A 18 24.72 -31.48 -33.81
N ALA A 19 25.21 -32.53 -34.48
CA ALA A 19 26.17 -33.51 -33.96
C ALA A 19 27.57 -33.02 -33.51
N ASP A 20 27.86 -31.73 -33.52
CA ASP A 20 29.18 -31.16 -33.29
C ASP A 20 29.19 -30.15 -32.13
N GLU A 21 29.72 -30.57 -30.99
CA GLU A 21 30.07 -29.70 -29.86
C GLU A 21 31.36 -28.89 -30.17
N PRO A 22 31.52 -27.67 -29.63
CA PRO A 22 30.67 -27.02 -28.64
C PRO A 22 29.53 -26.19 -29.24
N ALA A 23 28.32 -26.29 -28.67
CA ALA A 23 27.22 -25.40 -28.98
C ALA A 23 27.29 -24.07 -28.20
N THR A 24 26.93 -22.97 -28.84
CA THR A 24 26.83 -21.63 -28.22
C THR A 24 25.38 -21.19 -28.16
N TYR A 25 25.00 -20.53 -27.06
CA TYR A 25 23.64 -20.04 -26.83
C TYR A 25 23.66 -18.52 -26.76
N SER A 26 22.62 -17.86 -27.27
CA SER A 26 22.47 -16.42 -27.15
C SER A 26 21.01 -15.99 -27.16
N ILE A 27 20.72 -14.88 -26.50
CA ILE A 27 19.47 -14.14 -26.56
C ILE A 27 19.58 -13.20 -27.76
N THR A 28 18.76 -13.44 -28.78
CA THR A 28 18.75 -12.63 -30.01
C THR A 28 17.67 -11.56 -29.98
N SER A 29 16.61 -11.76 -29.18
CA SER A 29 15.58 -10.77 -28.92
C SER A 29 15.05 -10.86 -27.49
N SER A 30 14.82 -9.70 -26.88
CA SER A 30 14.07 -9.53 -25.64
C SER A 30 13.61 -8.07 -25.50
N PRO A 31 12.62 -7.76 -24.65
CA PRO A 31 12.22 -6.37 -24.39
C PRO A 31 13.40 -5.55 -23.92
N ALA A 32 13.59 -4.35 -24.48
CA ALA A 32 14.65 -3.44 -24.05
C ALA A 32 14.37 -2.81 -22.68
N THR A 33 13.09 -2.79 -22.28
CA THR A 33 12.62 -2.23 -21.03
C THR A 33 11.48 -3.04 -20.47
N VAL A 34 11.26 -2.94 -19.16
CA VAL A 34 10.09 -3.47 -18.44
C VAL A 34 9.57 -2.37 -17.54
N THR A 35 8.25 -2.21 -17.45
CA THR A 35 7.68 -1.19 -16.56
C THR A 35 7.24 -1.85 -15.28
N ILE A 36 7.68 -1.30 -14.15
CA ILE A 36 7.15 -1.64 -12.82
C ILE A 36 6.65 -0.36 -12.16
N LEU A 37 6.09 -0.46 -10.97
CA LEU A 37 5.79 0.72 -10.15
C LEU A 37 6.98 1.05 -9.25
N ASP A 38 7.13 2.33 -8.89
CA ASP A 38 8.30 2.83 -8.16
C ASP A 38 8.16 2.78 -6.62
N GLY A 39 7.03 2.25 -6.14
CA GLY A 39 6.64 2.26 -4.73
C GLY A 39 5.57 3.32 -4.41
N THR A 40 5.25 4.16 -5.40
CA THR A 40 4.10 5.05 -5.42
C THR A 40 3.11 4.60 -6.49
N SER A 41 2.05 5.39 -6.73
CA SER A 41 1.16 5.18 -7.88
C SER A 41 1.81 5.51 -9.25
N SER A 42 3.12 5.76 -9.29
CA SER A 42 3.89 6.11 -10.50
C SER A 42 4.67 4.90 -11.04
N GLN A 43 4.88 4.88 -12.35
CA GLN A 43 5.65 3.85 -13.04
C GLN A 43 7.14 4.20 -13.12
N VAL A 44 7.99 3.19 -13.02
CA VAL A 44 9.42 3.26 -13.33
C VAL A 44 9.76 2.24 -14.43
N THR A 45 10.59 2.68 -15.36
CA THR A 45 11.11 1.84 -16.44
C THR A 45 12.40 1.18 -15.97
N LEU A 46 12.41 -0.15 -15.95
CA LEU A 46 13.62 -0.96 -15.87
C LEU A 46 14.28 -1.03 -17.24
N LEU A 47 15.60 -0.90 -17.27
CA LEU A 47 16.39 -1.06 -18.49
C LEU A 47 16.93 -2.48 -18.57
N ARG A 48 17.11 -2.98 -19.80
CA ARG A 48 17.76 -4.27 -20.04
C ARG A 48 19.26 -4.09 -20.28
N ASP A 49 20.05 -4.88 -19.58
CA ASP A 49 21.45 -5.15 -19.89
C ASP A 49 21.64 -6.57 -20.45
N LEU A 50 22.43 -6.71 -21.51
CA LEU A 50 22.79 -8.00 -22.11
C LEU A 50 24.28 -8.26 -21.90
N THR A 51 24.60 -9.31 -21.15
CA THR A 51 25.99 -9.64 -20.79
C THR A 51 26.36 -11.07 -21.16
N ASN A 52 27.63 -11.42 -20.95
CA ASN A 52 28.18 -12.76 -21.21
C ASN A 52 27.86 -13.26 -22.63
N SER A 53 28.19 -12.44 -23.63
CA SER A 53 27.90 -12.75 -25.05
C SER A 53 26.40 -12.98 -25.30
N ASN A 54 25.56 -12.16 -24.68
CA ASN A 54 24.10 -12.22 -24.73
C ASN A 54 23.50 -13.52 -24.16
N THR A 55 24.19 -14.21 -23.24
CA THR A 55 23.59 -15.35 -22.51
C THR A 55 22.83 -14.92 -21.27
N VAL A 56 22.99 -13.68 -20.83
CA VAL A 56 22.32 -13.12 -19.65
C VAL A 56 21.60 -11.84 -20.03
N ALA A 57 20.31 -11.75 -19.72
CA ALA A 57 19.55 -10.51 -19.74
C ALA A 57 19.16 -10.12 -18.32
N THR A 58 19.62 -8.96 -17.86
CA THR A 58 19.25 -8.40 -16.55
C THR A 58 18.38 -7.17 -16.76
N TYR A 59 17.24 -7.11 -16.07
CA TYR A 59 16.38 -5.94 -16.00
C TYR A 59 16.62 -5.21 -14.67
N PHE A 60 17.15 -4.01 -14.77
CA PHE A 60 17.61 -3.24 -13.62
C PHE A 60 16.96 -1.86 -13.56
N LYS A 61 16.82 -1.33 -12.35
CA LYS A 61 16.48 0.08 -12.13
C LYS A 61 17.77 0.88 -12.17
N ASP A 62 17.84 1.79 -13.13
CA ASP A 62 18.91 2.78 -13.28
C ASP A 62 18.76 3.86 -12.21
N VAL A 63 19.50 3.71 -11.10
CA VAL A 63 19.35 4.57 -9.92
C VAL A 63 20.02 5.93 -10.14
N ASP A 64 21.11 5.95 -10.90
CA ASP A 64 21.89 7.16 -11.17
C ASP A 64 21.52 7.86 -12.49
N SER A 65 20.56 7.29 -13.24
CA SER A 65 20.10 7.79 -14.54
C SER A 65 21.21 7.82 -15.60
N SER A 66 22.21 6.95 -15.50
CA SER A 66 23.33 6.87 -16.43
C SER A 66 22.97 6.20 -17.76
N GLY A 67 21.87 5.45 -17.80
CA GLY A 67 21.46 4.59 -18.91
C GLY A 67 22.30 3.32 -19.04
N THR A 68 23.19 3.03 -18.09
CA THR A 68 24.12 1.89 -18.13
C THR A 68 24.09 1.13 -16.82
N HIS A 69 24.01 -0.20 -16.90
CA HIS A 69 24.04 -1.07 -15.72
C HIS A 69 25.40 -1.00 -15.01
N ASN A 70 25.40 -0.48 -13.78
CA ASN A 70 26.61 -0.24 -13.02
C ASN A 70 26.44 -0.49 -11.52
N ALA A 71 27.52 -0.32 -10.76
CA ALA A 71 27.53 -0.55 -9.32
C ALA A 71 26.70 0.52 -8.59
N GLY A 72 25.52 0.13 -8.11
CA GLY A 72 24.57 1.02 -7.43
C GLY A 72 23.15 0.88 -7.96
N ASP A 73 23.01 0.28 -9.15
CA ASP A 73 21.73 -0.12 -9.70
C ASP A 73 21.13 -1.31 -8.95
N ILE A 74 19.83 -1.52 -9.16
CA ILE A 74 19.06 -2.57 -8.50
C ILE A 74 18.54 -3.53 -9.56
N ASP A 75 18.96 -4.78 -9.47
CA ASP A 75 18.50 -5.85 -10.37
C ASP A 75 17.15 -6.40 -9.91
N PHE A 76 16.17 -6.45 -10.81
CA PHE A 76 14.84 -7.00 -10.51
C PHE A 76 14.63 -8.37 -11.13
N PHE A 77 14.94 -8.52 -12.41
CA PHE A 77 14.74 -9.78 -13.14
C PHE A 77 15.98 -10.17 -13.88
N LYS A 78 16.21 -11.48 -13.99
CA LYS A 78 17.35 -12.01 -14.74
C LYS A 78 16.96 -13.26 -15.50
N LEU A 79 17.28 -13.29 -16.78
CA LEU A 79 17.27 -14.50 -17.59
C LEU A 79 18.72 -14.96 -17.84
N THR A 80 19.00 -16.24 -17.59
CA THR A 80 20.30 -16.87 -17.86
C THR A 80 20.14 -18.08 -18.77
N LEU A 81 20.89 -18.14 -19.87
CA LEU A 81 21.00 -19.31 -20.73
C LEU A 81 22.22 -20.14 -20.33
N SER A 82 22.03 -21.44 -20.08
CA SER A 82 23.14 -22.34 -19.75
C SER A 82 22.79 -23.81 -20.04
N GLY A 83 23.70 -24.51 -20.72
CA GLY A 83 23.62 -25.96 -20.90
C GLY A 83 22.30 -26.44 -21.53
N GLY A 84 21.78 -25.72 -22.53
CA GLY A 84 20.51 -26.04 -23.17
C GLY A 84 19.27 -25.71 -22.33
N ASN A 85 19.41 -24.93 -21.25
CA ASN A 85 18.30 -24.45 -20.44
C ASN A 85 18.28 -22.93 -20.40
N TYR A 86 17.11 -22.38 -20.07
CA TYR A 86 17.00 -21.02 -19.58
C TYR A 86 16.47 -21.02 -18.15
N THR A 87 17.01 -20.12 -17.33
CA THR A 87 16.54 -19.87 -15.96
C THR A 87 16.13 -18.42 -15.85
N PHE A 88 14.92 -18.17 -15.35
CA PHE A 88 14.47 -16.84 -15.00
C PHE A 88 14.41 -16.70 -13.49
N ASP A 89 15.02 -15.65 -12.97
CA ASP A 89 15.11 -15.33 -11.55
C ASP A 89 14.41 -13.99 -11.28
N VAL A 90 13.59 -13.97 -10.22
CA VAL A 90 13.07 -12.76 -9.60
C VAL A 90 14.02 -12.40 -8.46
N LEU A 91 14.82 -11.35 -8.65
CA LEU A 91 15.87 -10.94 -7.72
C LEU A 91 15.28 -10.05 -6.62
N GLU A 92 14.47 -9.07 -7.02
CA GLU A 92 13.79 -8.14 -6.12
C GLU A 92 12.29 -8.07 -6.42
N ASN A 93 11.50 -7.88 -5.37
CA ASN A 93 10.08 -7.60 -5.54
C ASN A 93 9.90 -6.16 -6.03
N PRO A 94 9.04 -5.90 -7.03
CA PRO A 94 8.55 -4.56 -7.26
C PRO A 94 8.04 -3.94 -5.95
N PRO A 95 8.41 -2.71 -5.62
CA PRO A 95 7.97 -2.07 -4.38
C PRO A 95 6.42 -1.92 -4.38
N PRO A 96 5.74 -2.12 -3.23
CA PRO A 96 4.30 -1.90 -3.10
C PRO A 96 3.93 -0.44 -3.45
N ALA A 97 2.85 -0.19 -4.17
CA ALA A 97 2.41 1.18 -4.43
C ALA A 97 1.63 1.67 -3.22
N GLU A 98 2.08 2.80 -2.72
CA GLU A 98 1.32 3.56 -1.74
C GLU A 98 0.33 4.50 -2.44
N VAL A 99 -0.94 4.38 -2.06
CA VAL A 99 -1.96 5.42 -2.27
C VAL A 99 -2.01 6.27 -1.01
N ASN A 100 -1.61 7.53 -1.13
CA ASN A 100 -1.60 8.48 -0.01
C ASN A 100 -2.79 9.44 -0.10
N PHE A 101 -3.46 9.67 1.02
CA PHE A 101 -4.61 10.55 1.14
C PHE A 101 -4.21 11.86 1.81
N SER A 102 -4.36 12.97 1.08
CA SER A 102 -4.20 14.31 1.61
C SER A 102 -5.51 14.81 2.21
N PHE A 103 -5.44 15.46 3.37
CA PHE A 103 -6.60 16.10 4.02
C PHE A 103 -6.76 17.58 3.64
N ALA A 104 -5.97 18.04 2.67
CA ALA A 104 -6.02 19.42 2.20
C ALA A 104 -7.35 19.73 1.49
N GLY A 105 -7.88 20.93 1.73
CA GLY A 105 -9.11 21.42 1.10
C GLY A 105 -10.40 20.90 1.73
N ALA A 106 -10.33 20.14 2.83
CA ALA A 106 -11.51 19.72 3.56
C ALA A 106 -12.24 20.92 4.19
N PRO A 107 -13.59 20.87 4.29
CA PRO A 107 -14.35 21.92 4.93
C PRO A 107 -13.95 22.09 6.41
N SER A 108 -13.93 23.34 6.87
CA SER A 108 -13.65 23.65 8.26
C SER A 108 -14.88 23.42 9.14
N GLY A 109 -14.67 23.39 10.46
CA GLY A 109 -15.75 23.18 11.44
C GLY A 109 -15.88 21.71 11.85
N SER A 110 -17.02 21.40 12.49
CA SER A 110 -17.40 20.05 12.87
C SER A 110 -18.23 19.43 11.76
N ASN A 111 -17.88 18.21 11.40
CA ASN A 111 -18.45 17.48 10.29
C ASN A 111 -18.76 16.04 10.73
N LEU A 112 -19.86 15.45 10.27
CA LEU A 112 -20.15 14.05 10.58
C LEU A 112 -19.14 13.12 9.91
N PHE A 113 -18.88 13.34 8.62
CA PHE A 113 -17.95 12.54 7.85
C PHE A 113 -17.06 13.41 6.95
N MET A 114 -16.03 12.78 6.40
CA MET A 114 -15.22 13.33 5.32
C MET A 114 -14.95 12.26 4.27
N MET A 115 -14.97 12.61 2.99
CA MET A 115 -14.47 11.72 1.93
C MET A 115 -13.28 12.34 1.20
N PHE A 116 -12.19 11.59 1.09
CA PHE A 116 -10.94 12.01 0.46
C PHE A 116 -10.50 11.04 -0.62
N GLY A 117 -9.71 11.50 -1.59
CA GLY A 117 -9.02 10.63 -2.56
C GLY A 117 -9.22 11.07 -4.00
N ASN A 118 -8.88 10.17 -4.93
CA ASN A 118 -8.99 10.42 -6.35
C ASN A 118 -10.20 9.66 -6.91
N PRO A 119 -11.21 10.32 -7.50
CA PRO A 119 -12.43 9.65 -7.98
C PRO A 119 -12.18 8.62 -9.09
N ALA A 120 -11.03 8.65 -9.77
CA ALA A 120 -10.63 7.66 -10.77
C ALA A 120 -9.97 6.41 -10.18
N SER A 121 -9.69 6.37 -8.88
CA SER A 121 -9.09 5.21 -8.20
C SER A 121 -9.76 4.92 -6.86
N THR A 122 -9.06 5.15 -5.76
CA THR A 122 -9.45 4.81 -4.40
C THR A 122 -9.73 6.07 -3.59
N GLN A 123 -10.72 5.98 -2.72
CA GLN A 123 -11.12 7.03 -1.78
C GLN A 123 -11.18 6.45 -0.36
N ILE A 124 -11.28 7.32 0.63
CA ILE A 124 -11.55 6.95 2.01
C ILE A 124 -12.73 7.75 2.55
N VAL A 125 -13.56 7.11 3.37
CA VAL A 125 -14.56 7.75 4.22
C VAL A 125 -14.02 7.74 5.65
N VAL A 126 -13.92 8.91 6.26
CA VAL A 126 -13.51 9.07 7.66
C VAL A 126 -14.74 9.46 8.47
N ILE A 127 -14.89 8.85 9.65
CA ILE A 127 -15.94 9.18 10.63
C ILE A 127 -15.42 8.96 12.06
N GLY A 128 -15.99 9.63 13.04
CA GLY A 128 -15.71 9.36 14.46
C GLY A 128 -16.07 7.93 14.87
N LYS A 129 -15.56 7.47 16.03
CA LYS A 129 -15.80 6.12 16.55
C LYS A 129 -17.24 5.92 17.03
N ASP A 130 -17.83 6.93 17.66
CA ASP A 130 -19.23 6.95 18.10
C ASP A 130 -19.94 8.14 17.43
N PRO A 131 -20.15 8.10 16.10
CA PRO A 131 -20.77 9.20 15.39
C PRO A 131 -22.26 9.29 15.70
N LEU A 132 -22.86 10.45 15.41
CA LEU A 132 -24.32 10.56 15.48
C LEU A 132 -24.98 9.74 14.36
N ASP A 133 -26.19 9.25 14.63
CA ASP A 133 -27.10 8.72 13.62
C ASP A 133 -28.09 9.82 13.21
N GLN A 134 -27.84 10.45 12.07
CA GLN A 134 -28.65 11.58 11.58
C GLN A 134 -30.04 11.09 11.19
N SER A 135 -30.11 9.94 10.54
CA SER A 135 -31.33 9.31 10.06
C SER A 135 -32.28 8.91 11.20
N ALA A 136 -31.74 8.62 12.39
CA ALA A 136 -32.50 8.38 13.61
C ALA A 136 -32.85 9.66 14.40
N GLY A 137 -32.53 10.85 13.87
CA GLY A 137 -32.86 12.15 14.49
C GLY A 137 -31.78 12.70 15.43
N GLY A 138 -30.54 12.21 15.34
CA GLY A 138 -29.39 12.75 16.05
C GLY A 138 -29.02 14.17 15.62
N ASN A 139 -28.18 14.85 16.42
CA ASN A 139 -27.70 16.21 16.15
C ASN A 139 -26.16 16.26 16.23
N ILE A 140 -25.54 17.03 15.33
CA ILE A 140 -24.08 17.22 15.19
C ILE A 140 -23.35 17.65 16.46
N THR A 141 -24.08 18.12 17.47
CA THR A 141 -23.52 18.55 18.76
C THR A 141 -23.50 17.48 19.86
N THR A 142 -23.93 16.24 19.57
CA THR A 142 -24.23 15.23 20.62
C THR A 142 -23.33 14.00 20.65
N LYS A 143 -22.53 13.79 19.60
CA LYS A 143 -21.73 12.58 19.35
C LYS A 143 -20.46 12.95 18.59
N ASP A 144 -19.65 11.95 18.23
CA ASP A 144 -18.36 12.20 17.60
C ASP A 144 -18.51 12.95 16.28
N VAL A 145 -17.70 14.00 16.14
CA VAL A 145 -17.55 14.79 14.91
C VAL A 145 -16.09 14.87 14.51
N LEU A 146 -15.85 14.97 13.21
CA LEU A 146 -14.53 15.24 12.66
C LEU A 146 -14.29 16.73 12.55
N ASN A 147 -13.11 17.15 13.01
CA ASN A 147 -12.64 18.51 12.82
C ASN A 147 -11.30 18.48 12.07
N ILE A 148 -11.20 19.33 11.05
CA ILE A 148 -9.98 19.47 10.26
C ILE A 148 -9.16 20.64 10.82
N SER A 149 -7.93 20.35 11.20
CA SER A 149 -6.94 21.38 11.48
C SER A 149 -6.22 21.76 10.19
N GLN A 150 -6.36 23.04 9.83
CA GLN A 150 -5.52 23.68 8.81
C GLN A 150 -4.37 24.47 9.45
N ALA A 151 -4.21 24.41 10.78
CA ALA A 151 -3.17 25.13 11.50
C ALA A 151 -1.86 24.32 11.49
N GLY A 152 -0.75 24.96 11.07
CA GLY A 152 0.56 24.32 10.97
C GLY A 152 1.06 24.22 9.52
N SER A 153 2.08 23.39 9.29
CA SER A 153 2.67 23.15 7.96
C SER A 153 1.93 22.07 7.15
N THR A 154 0.98 21.35 7.76
CA THR A 154 0.31 20.16 7.23
C THR A 154 -1.14 20.12 7.72
N THR A 155 -2.05 19.58 6.90
CA THR A 155 -3.48 19.42 7.25
C THR A 155 -3.71 18.10 7.98
N SER A 156 -4.46 18.14 9.08
CA SER A 156 -4.77 16.96 9.90
C SER A 156 -6.24 16.92 10.30
N PHE A 157 -6.69 15.75 10.78
CA PHE A 157 -7.99 15.63 11.42
C PHE A 157 -7.87 15.16 12.88
N GLY A 158 -8.80 15.63 13.69
CA GLY A 158 -9.09 15.15 15.03
C GLY A 158 -10.57 14.78 15.18
N VAL A 159 -10.95 14.38 16.39
CA VAL A 159 -12.33 13.99 16.76
C VAL A 159 -12.76 14.90 17.92
N ASN A 160 -13.97 15.45 17.86
CA ASN A 160 -14.53 16.39 18.87
C ASN A 160 -13.66 17.63 19.16
N GLY A 161 -12.76 17.95 18.23
CA GLY A 161 -11.71 18.91 18.39
C GLY A 161 -10.62 18.68 17.36
N ASN A 162 -9.62 19.56 17.32
CA ASN A 162 -8.53 19.46 16.34
C ASN A 162 -7.56 18.30 16.62
N GLN A 163 -7.77 17.54 17.70
CA GLN A 163 -6.97 16.39 18.10
C GLN A 163 -7.91 15.33 18.69
N ILE A 164 -7.51 14.07 18.58
CA ILE A 164 -8.15 12.89 19.16
C ILE A 164 -7.73 12.77 20.63
N ASN A 165 -8.68 12.95 21.54
CA ASN A 165 -8.50 12.81 22.97
C ASN A 165 -8.50 11.33 23.41
N PRO A 166 -7.92 11.00 24.58
CA PRO A 166 -7.99 9.65 25.12
C PRO A 166 -9.44 9.15 25.26
N GLY A 167 -9.71 7.95 24.74
CA GLY A 167 -11.05 7.36 24.65
C GLY A 167 -11.77 7.60 23.31
N GLU A 168 -11.31 8.57 22.52
CA GLU A 168 -11.83 8.87 21.18
C GLU A 168 -11.10 8.06 20.10
N GLY A 169 -11.69 8.01 18.91
CA GLY A 169 -11.09 7.36 17.75
C GLY A 169 -11.86 7.67 16.47
N ALA A 170 -11.35 7.17 15.36
CA ALA A 170 -11.98 7.34 14.06
C ALA A 170 -11.95 6.03 13.27
N PHE A 171 -13.04 5.77 12.55
CA PHE A 171 -13.06 4.77 11.48
C PHE A 171 -12.60 5.41 10.18
N ILE A 172 -11.76 4.68 9.45
CA ILE A 172 -11.37 5.02 8.09
C ILE A 172 -11.75 3.82 7.22
N THR A 173 -12.72 4.00 6.33
CA THR A 173 -13.22 2.98 5.40
C THR A 173 -12.72 3.28 4.00
N TYR A 174 -12.20 2.28 3.31
CA TYR A 174 -11.63 2.42 1.98
C TYR A 174 -12.71 2.10 0.96
N VAL A 175 -12.91 2.98 -0.01
CA VAL A 175 -14.04 2.88 -0.95
C VAL A 175 -13.63 3.22 -2.38
N THR A 176 -14.53 2.89 -3.31
CA THR A 176 -14.43 3.23 -4.73
C THR A 176 -15.75 3.81 -5.22
N GLY A 177 -15.68 4.61 -6.29
CA GLY A 177 -16.84 5.22 -6.92
C GLY A 177 -17.54 6.25 -6.02
N ALA A 178 -16.77 7.01 -5.23
CA ALA A 178 -17.29 8.13 -4.47
C ALA A 178 -17.91 9.19 -5.38
N ASN A 179 -19.05 9.76 -4.99
CA ASN A 179 -19.65 10.88 -5.70
C ASN A 179 -18.74 12.11 -5.59
N THR A 180 -18.29 12.64 -6.72
CA THR A 180 -17.35 13.77 -6.78
C THR A 180 -17.86 15.05 -6.13
N ASN A 181 -19.18 15.22 -5.99
CA ASN A 181 -19.75 16.38 -5.29
C ASN A 181 -19.52 16.30 -3.78
N PHE A 182 -19.50 15.10 -3.22
CA PHE A 182 -19.32 14.87 -1.79
C PHE A 182 -17.91 14.40 -1.44
N LEU A 183 -16.96 14.63 -2.35
CA LEU A 183 -15.54 14.33 -2.19
C LEU A 183 -14.78 15.64 -1.98
N VAL A 184 -13.85 15.68 -1.03
CA VAL A 184 -12.96 16.83 -0.83
C VAL A 184 -12.14 17.08 -2.12
N PRO A 185 -12.04 18.33 -2.61
CA PRO A 185 -12.43 19.60 -1.97
C PRO A 185 -13.83 20.13 -2.33
N ASN A 186 -14.68 19.35 -3.02
CA ASN A 186 -16.02 19.80 -3.40
C ASN A 186 -17.03 19.65 -2.26
N LEU A 187 -16.79 18.74 -1.32
CA LEU A 187 -17.60 18.55 -0.12
C LEU A 187 -17.59 19.82 0.75
N ASP A 188 -18.77 20.36 1.03
CA ASP A 188 -18.92 21.43 2.02
C ASP A 188 -19.35 20.92 3.41
N GLN A 189 -19.29 21.78 4.42
CA GLN A 189 -19.62 21.41 5.80
C GLN A 189 -21.08 20.96 5.96
N ASN A 190 -22.03 21.62 5.30
CA ASN A 190 -23.45 21.30 5.43
C ASN A 190 -23.76 19.97 4.76
N GLU A 191 -23.06 19.65 3.68
CA GLU A 191 -23.13 18.36 3.01
C GLU A 191 -22.48 17.25 3.83
N ALA A 192 -21.37 17.56 4.51
CA ALA A 192 -20.63 16.65 5.37
C ALA A 192 -21.37 16.27 6.66
N ASP A 193 -22.46 16.97 6.97
CA ASP A 193 -23.34 16.68 8.11
C ASP A 193 -24.51 15.74 7.76
N VAL A 194 -24.63 15.33 6.49
CA VAL A 194 -25.77 14.56 5.97
C VAL A 194 -25.33 13.15 5.60
N GLU A 195 -25.83 12.13 6.31
CA GLU A 195 -25.44 10.73 6.08
C GLU A 195 -25.70 10.26 4.65
N ALA A 196 -26.80 10.72 4.03
CA ALA A 196 -27.13 10.39 2.66
C ALA A 196 -26.06 10.83 1.64
N ASN A 197 -25.18 11.76 2.01
CA ASN A 197 -24.08 12.23 1.19
C ASN A 197 -22.81 11.39 1.32
N ILE A 198 -22.79 10.37 2.20
CA ILE A 198 -21.75 9.32 2.22
C ILE A 198 -21.98 8.40 1.01
N ALA A 199 -21.74 8.93 -0.18
CA ALA A 199 -22.09 8.29 -1.43
C ALA A 199 -20.87 7.67 -2.10
N PHE A 200 -20.78 6.35 -2.06
CA PHE A 200 -19.78 5.54 -2.77
C PHE A 200 -20.43 4.28 -3.34
N THR A 201 -19.72 3.55 -4.20
CA THR A 201 -20.27 2.39 -4.92
C THR A 201 -19.87 1.07 -4.27
N ASN A 202 -18.60 0.91 -3.89
CA ASN A 202 -18.10 -0.33 -3.31
C ASN A 202 -16.97 -0.06 -2.29
N VAL A 203 -16.67 -1.03 -1.44
CA VAL A 203 -15.48 -1.00 -0.57
C VAL A 203 -14.22 -1.35 -1.35
N PHE A 204 -13.07 -0.91 -0.85
CA PHE A 204 -11.76 -1.19 -1.41
C PHE A 204 -10.96 -2.06 -0.43
N ASN A 205 -10.44 -3.19 -0.90
CA ASN A 205 -9.74 -4.16 -0.08
C ASN A 205 -8.22 -4.01 -0.20
N THR A 206 -7.50 -3.99 0.92
CA THR A 206 -6.03 -4.04 0.96
C THR A 206 -5.53 -4.93 2.10
N SER A 207 -4.30 -5.42 2.02
CA SER A 207 -3.66 -6.13 3.13
C SER A 207 -2.86 -5.22 4.06
N SER A 208 -2.60 -3.96 3.66
CA SER A 208 -1.69 -3.06 4.38
C SER A 208 -2.14 -1.59 4.32
N ALA A 209 -1.90 -0.87 5.41
CA ALA A 209 -2.23 0.54 5.54
C ALA A 209 -1.30 1.24 6.55
N SER A 210 -1.35 2.57 6.57
CA SER A 210 -0.52 3.41 7.44
C SER A 210 -1.21 4.72 7.81
N PHE A 211 -0.80 5.31 8.92
CA PHE A 211 -1.15 6.68 9.28
C PHE A 211 0.07 7.43 9.84
N THR A 212 0.04 8.76 9.74
CA THR A 212 1.08 9.64 10.30
C THR A 212 0.52 10.47 11.44
N VAL A 213 1.22 10.45 12.58
CA VAL A 213 0.95 11.35 13.70
C VAL A 213 1.44 12.74 13.33
N ASN A 214 0.52 13.67 13.09
CA ASN A 214 0.89 15.00 12.63
C ASN A 214 1.36 15.90 13.78
N GLN A 215 0.66 15.85 14.90
CA GLN A 215 1.01 16.59 16.09
C GLN A 215 0.46 15.89 17.32
N THR A 216 1.27 15.84 18.38
CA THR A 216 0.85 15.42 19.72
C THR A 216 0.65 16.65 20.60
N ASN A 217 -0.18 16.54 21.64
CA ASN A 217 -0.19 17.49 22.75
C ASN A 217 -0.04 16.71 24.07
N PRO A 218 1.06 16.92 24.83
CA PRO A 218 2.16 17.85 24.55
C PRO A 218 2.94 17.50 23.27
N GLY A 219 3.57 18.51 22.66
CA GLY A 219 4.24 18.41 21.34
C GLY A 219 5.39 17.40 21.21
N VAL A 220 5.78 16.78 22.33
CA VAL A 220 6.81 15.74 22.42
C VAL A 220 6.24 14.34 22.62
N GLY A 221 4.91 14.20 22.82
CA GLY A 221 4.29 12.92 23.20
C GLY A 221 4.57 12.56 24.68
N PRO A 222 4.47 11.28 25.07
CA PRO A 222 4.06 10.15 24.26
C PRO A 222 2.54 10.04 24.12
N VAL A 223 2.04 9.51 23.00
CA VAL A 223 0.66 9.02 22.89
C VAL A 223 0.66 7.51 22.65
N SER A 224 -0.45 6.87 23.03
CA SER A 224 -0.69 5.46 22.77
C SER A 224 -1.92 5.28 21.90
N VAL A 225 -1.76 4.46 20.87
CA VAL A 225 -2.78 4.19 19.86
C VAL A 225 -3.09 2.72 19.83
N LYS A 226 -4.37 2.37 19.71
CA LYS A 226 -4.81 1.02 19.39
C LYS A 226 -5.38 1.00 17.98
N ILE A 227 -5.01 -0.01 17.20
CA ILE A 227 -5.50 -0.23 15.84
C ILE A 227 -6.28 -1.55 15.75
N SER A 228 -7.40 -1.52 15.03
CA SER A 228 -8.22 -2.70 14.73
C SER A 228 -8.58 -2.70 13.24
N ALA A 229 -8.25 -3.78 12.53
CA ALA A 229 -8.61 -3.95 11.11
C ALA A 229 -9.92 -4.73 10.97
N LEU A 230 -10.76 -4.32 10.03
CA LEU A 230 -12.14 -4.76 9.89
C LEU A 230 -12.53 -4.92 8.40
N ASN A 231 -13.49 -5.82 8.15
CA ASN A 231 -14.22 -5.89 6.88
C ASN A 231 -15.67 -5.52 7.11
N THR A 232 -16.18 -4.69 6.21
CA THR A 232 -17.57 -4.23 6.19
C THR A 232 -18.21 -4.47 4.83
N ALA A 233 -19.54 -4.42 4.76
CA ALA A 233 -20.22 -4.42 3.48
C ALA A 233 -20.18 -3.02 2.84
N ALA A 234 -20.49 -2.94 1.54
CA ALA A 234 -20.71 -1.65 0.89
C ALA A 234 -22.04 -1.03 1.39
N GLU A 235 -21.94 -0.12 2.35
CA GLU A 235 -23.07 0.48 3.05
C GLU A 235 -23.11 2.01 2.85
N PRO A 236 -23.33 2.54 1.64
CA PRO A 236 -23.36 3.99 1.44
C PRO A 236 -24.63 4.62 2.05
N GLY A 237 -24.56 5.93 2.23
CA GLY A 237 -25.64 6.76 2.75
C GLY A 237 -25.88 6.54 4.25
N VAL A 238 -27.15 6.57 4.64
CA VAL A 238 -27.60 6.29 6.02
C VAL A 238 -27.17 4.90 6.53
N ASN A 239 -26.94 3.94 5.64
CA ASN A 239 -26.51 2.61 6.02
C ASN A 239 -25.09 2.63 6.60
N PHE A 240 -24.27 3.62 6.26
CA PHE A 240 -22.88 3.67 6.68
C PHE A 240 -22.74 3.75 8.20
N VAL A 241 -23.48 4.68 8.81
CA VAL A 241 -23.50 4.86 10.27
C VAL A 241 -24.22 3.72 10.95
N ASN A 242 -25.38 3.30 10.43
CA ASN A 242 -26.16 2.19 10.96
C ASN A 242 -25.38 0.86 10.93
N GLY A 243 -24.49 0.69 9.96
CA GLY A 243 -23.67 -0.49 9.73
C GLY A 243 -22.30 -0.48 10.40
N LEU A 244 -21.94 0.55 11.17
CA LEU A 244 -20.69 0.56 11.96
C LEU A 244 -20.63 -0.54 13.04
N THR A 245 -21.71 -1.30 13.23
CA THR A 245 -21.77 -2.44 14.13
C THR A 245 -21.86 -3.75 13.35
N GLY A 246 -21.14 -4.77 13.82
CA GLY A 246 -21.19 -6.10 13.19
C GLY A 246 -20.14 -6.35 12.10
N ASP A 247 -19.20 -5.44 11.91
CA ASP A 247 -18.03 -5.65 11.07
C ASP A 247 -17.21 -6.88 11.51
N THR A 248 -16.58 -7.53 10.54
CA THR A 248 -15.75 -8.72 10.80
C THR A 248 -14.31 -8.32 11.09
N ALA A 249 -13.76 -8.74 12.22
CA ALA A 249 -12.36 -8.46 12.55
C ALA A 249 -11.38 -9.21 11.63
N VAL A 250 -10.32 -8.52 11.20
CA VAL A 250 -9.19 -9.11 10.48
C VAL A 250 -7.94 -9.01 11.35
N THR A 251 -7.23 -10.13 11.48
CA THR A 251 -6.01 -10.19 12.28
C THR A 251 -4.91 -9.35 11.65
N ILE A 252 -4.38 -8.40 12.41
CA ILE A 252 -3.14 -7.70 12.07
C ILE A 252 -1.96 -8.62 12.39
N THR A 253 -1.05 -8.81 11.42
CA THR A 253 0.07 -9.75 11.49
C THR A 253 1.40 -9.07 11.82
N SER A 254 1.54 -7.79 11.46
CA SER A 254 2.72 -7.01 11.80
C SER A 254 2.39 -5.54 11.92
N VAL A 255 3.03 -4.85 12.84
CA VAL A 255 2.99 -3.39 12.96
C VAL A 255 4.42 -2.88 13.10
N SER A 256 4.74 -1.79 12.43
CA SER A 256 6.01 -1.08 12.61
C SER A 256 5.79 0.42 12.68
N VAL A 257 6.71 1.10 13.36
CA VAL A 257 6.77 2.56 13.38
C VAL A 257 8.03 2.95 12.61
N VAL A 258 7.83 3.70 11.53
CA VAL A 258 8.88 4.28 10.69
C VAL A 258 8.92 5.78 10.90
N ASP A 259 10.03 6.40 10.50
CA ASP A 259 10.29 7.81 10.80
C ASP A 259 10.14 8.11 12.29
N ASN A 260 10.73 7.26 13.15
CA ASN A 260 10.70 7.37 14.61
C ASN A 260 11.37 8.68 15.08
N ILE A 261 10.66 9.80 15.00
CA ILE A 261 11.20 11.12 15.26
C ILE A 261 11.27 11.31 16.78
N VAL A 262 12.44 11.03 17.34
CA VAL A 262 12.74 11.35 18.74
C VAL A 262 12.91 12.87 18.86
N LYS A 263 11.83 13.57 19.20
CA LYS A 263 11.91 15.00 19.52
C LYS A 263 12.71 15.22 20.81
N THR A 264 13.48 16.30 20.87
CA THR A 264 14.17 16.75 22.08
C THR A 264 13.19 16.83 23.26
N GLY A 265 13.47 16.09 24.34
CA GLY A 265 12.59 15.97 25.50
C GLY A 265 11.77 14.67 25.53
N ASN A 266 11.62 13.97 24.40
CA ASN A 266 11.06 12.62 24.34
C ASN A 266 12.15 11.53 24.39
N THR A 267 13.16 11.70 25.24
CA THR A 267 14.29 10.76 25.31
C THR A 267 13.99 9.49 26.12
N GLN A 268 12.76 9.34 26.60
CA GLN A 268 12.33 8.24 27.48
C GLN A 268 11.40 7.23 26.79
N PHE A 269 10.84 7.58 25.63
CA PHE A 269 9.87 6.74 24.94
C PHE A 269 10.35 6.45 23.52
N LEU A 270 10.79 5.20 23.31
CA LEU A 270 10.86 4.61 21.99
C LEU A 270 9.52 3.95 21.70
N PRO A 271 8.94 4.09 20.49
CA PRO A 271 7.71 3.41 20.16
C PRO A 271 7.81 1.91 20.43
N THR A 272 6.86 1.39 21.19
CA THR A 272 6.73 -0.04 21.47
C THR A 272 5.43 -0.54 20.89
N VAL A 273 5.48 -1.72 20.30
CA VAL A 273 4.37 -2.33 19.58
C VAL A 273 4.01 -3.62 20.32
N THR A 274 2.74 -3.77 20.70
CA THR A 274 2.23 -4.92 21.45
C THR A 274 1.03 -5.53 20.73
N ASP A 275 1.11 -6.82 20.42
CA ASP A 275 -0.05 -7.64 20.05
C ASP A 275 -0.89 -7.91 21.30
N ASN A 276 -2.17 -7.55 21.28
CA ASN A 276 -3.07 -7.75 22.41
C ASN A 276 -3.64 -9.19 22.47
N GLY A 277 -3.42 -10.01 21.44
CA GLY A 277 -3.90 -11.39 21.35
C GLY A 277 -5.37 -11.53 20.95
N ASP A 278 -6.05 -10.43 20.64
CA ASP A 278 -7.44 -10.36 20.21
C ASP A 278 -7.61 -9.88 18.75
N GLY A 279 -6.50 -9.82 18.00
CA GLY A 279 -6.45 -9.29 16.64
C GLY A 279 -6.18 -7.78 16.56
N THR A 280 -6.17 -7.07 17.69
CA THR A 280 -5.80 -5.65 17.78
C THR A 280 -4.36 -5.47 18.26
N TRP A 281 -3.78 -4.32 17.92
CA TRP A 281 -2.41 -3.97 18.32
C TRP A 281 -2.37 -2.61 19.00
N THR A 282 -1.57 -2.52 20.06
CA THR A 282 -1.31 -1.27 20.79
C THR A 282 0.10 -0.77 20.50
N ILE A 283 0.21 0.48 20.07
CA ILE A 283 1.47 1.20 19.84
C ILE A 283 1.58 2.28 20.91
N LYS A 284 2.60 2.21 21.77
CA LYS A 284 2.85 3.20 22.83
C LYS A 284 4.09 4.00 22.54
N GLY A 285 4.13 5.25 22.99
CA GLY A 285 5.34 6.07 22.88
C GLY A 285 5.42 6.91 21.60
N LEU A 286 4.32 7.04 20.86
CA LEU A 286 4.29 7.78 19.61
C LEU A 286 4.49 9.30 19.82
N SER A 287 5.15 9.91 18.85
CA SER A 287 5.49 11.33 18.77
C SER A 287 4.96 11.96 17.50
N THR A 288 4.94 13.29 17.49
CA THR A 288 4.76 14.06 16.25
C THR A 288 5.79 13.66 15.19
N GLY A 289 5.30 13.26 14.02
CA GLY A 289 6.10 12.86 12.86
C GLY A 289 6.16 11.35 12.64
N ASP A 290 5.86 10.54 13.66
CA ASP A 290 5.92 9.09 13.54
C ASP A 290 4.88 8.58 12.52
N LYS A 291 5.29 7.65 11.66
CA LYS A 291 4.40 6.92 10.74
C LYS A 291 4.22 5.50 11.26
N VAL A 292 2.98 5.12 11.54
CA VAL A 292 2.61 3.75 11.92
C VAL A 292 2.10 3.03 10.68
N GLN A 293 2.63 1.83 10.42
CA GLN A 293 2.21 1.00 9.29
C GLN A 293 1.96 -0.44 9.75
N TRP A 294 0.99 -1.10 9.14
CA TRP A 294 0.61 -2.47 9.49
C TRP A 294 0.27 -3.33 8.26
N THR A 295 0.34 -4.63 8.48
CA THR A 295 -0.12 -5.67 7.54
C THR A 295 -1.12 -6.58 8.23
N THR A 296 -2.01 -7.19 7.46
CA THR A 296 -3.08 -8.08 7.93
C THR A 296 -2.98 -9.45 7.30
N SER A 297 -3.59 -10.46 7.94
CA SER A 297 -3.57 -11.87 7.49
C SER A 297 -4.39 -12.13 6.22
N GLY A 298 -5.18 -11.15 5.79
CA GLY A 298 -6.05 -11.16 4.61
C GLY A 298 -6.30 -9.72 4.17
N THR A 299 -7.36 -9.47 3.40
CA THR A 299 -7.74 -8.09 3.08
C THR A 299 -8.63 -7.49 4.15
N HIS A 300 -8.48 -6.18 4.36
CA HIS A 300 -9.38 -5.33 5.12
C HIS A 300 -9.78 -4.09 4.31
N ASP A 301 -10.95 -3.55 4.64
CA ASP A 301 -11.53 -2.38 3.99
C ASP A 301 -11.91 -1.27 4.98
N ARG A 302 -11.70 -1.50 6.28
CA ARG A 302 -11.92 -0.52 7.34
C ARG A 302 -10.88 -0.69 8.45
N VAL A 303 -10.48 0.43 9.05
CA VAL A 303 -9.65 0.44 10.27
C VAL A 303 -10.27 1.36 11.31
N LEU A 304 -10.19 0.95 12.57
CA LEU A 304 -10.43 1.81 13.73
C LEU A 304 -9.10 2.19 14.37
N ILE A 305 -8.87 3.49 14.51
CA ILE A 305 -7.70 4.06 15.20
C ILE A 305 -8.20 4.79 16.44
N GLU A 306 -7.72 4.37 17.62
CA GLU A 306 -8.17 4.88 18.91
C GLU A 306 -7.02 5.47 19.71
N ASN A 307 -7.24 6.60 20.38
CA ASN A 307 -6.34 7.08 21.41
C ASN A 307 -6.61 6.32 22.72
N VAL A 308 -5.67 5.49 23.14
CA VAL A 308 -5.76 4.68 24.36
C VAL A 308 -4.75 5.14 25.42
N SER A 309 -4.28 6.39 25.36
CA SER A 309 -3.29 6.92 26.31
C SER A 309 -3.76 6.90 27.76
N ASN A 310 -5.09 6.88 28.02
CA ASN A 310 -5.66 6.75 29.37
C ASN A 310 -5.80 5.30 29.86
N ALA A 311 -5.43 4.32 29.04
CA ALA A 311 -5.61 2.89 29.29
C ALA A 311 -4.36 2.08 28.90
N ASP A 312 -3.21 2.74 28.72
CA ASP A 312 -1.96 2.11 28.27
C ASP A 312 -1.03 1.72 29.43
N GLY A 313 -1.35 2.09 30.67
CA GLY A 313 -0.52 1.84 31.85
C GLY A 313 0.78 2.66 31.91
N VAL A 314 0.90 3.72 31.11
CA VAL A 314 2.01 4.68 31.13
C VAL A 314 1.62 5.83 32.06
N SER A 315 2.44 6.11 33.07
CA SER A 315 2.13 7.19 34.02
C SER A 315 2.42 8.55 33.40
N GLY A 316 1.43 9.46 33.42
CA GLY A 316 1.61 10.87 33.08
C GLY A 316 1.32 11.26 31.62
N ASN A 317 0.72 10.36 30.82
CA ASN A 317 0.22 10.65 29.48
C ASN A 317 -1.29 10.40 29.30
N ASP A 318 -2.03 10.15 30.38
CA ASP A 318 -3.48 9.83 30.35
C ASP A 318 -4.36 10.90 29.68
N ASN A 319 -3.85 12.11 29.49
CA ASN A 319 -4.53 13.24 28.84
C ASN A 319 -3.86 13.67 27.53
N ASN A 320 -2.90 12.91 27.02
CA ASN A 320 -2.17 13.27 25.82
C ASN A 320 -3.04 12.99 24.58
N THR A 321 -3.01 13.93 23.65
CA THR A 321 -3.84 13.91 22.44
C THR A 321 -2.96 13.88 21.20
N PHE A 322 -3.52 13.49 20.06
CA PHE A 322 -2.83 13.60 18.78
C PHE A 322 -3.80 13.85 17.64
N ASP A 323 -3.31 14.31 16.50
CA ASP A 323 -4.07 14.36 15.25
C ASP A 323 -3.40 13.51 14.16
N ILE A 324 -4.18 13.13 13.16
CA ILE A 324 -3.71 12.32 12.02
C ILE A 324 -3.57 13.25 10.82
N GLY A 325 -2.37 13.38 10.25
CA GLY A 325 -2.11 14.25 9.09
C GLY A 325 -1.84 13.53 7.78
N GLY A 326 -1.82 12.21 7.80
CA GLY A 326 -1.71 11.41 6.59
C GLY A 326 -2.28 10.03 6.82
N PHE A 327 -2.87 9.48 5.77
CA PHE A 327 -3.28 8.09 5.71
C PHE A 327 -2.81 7.49 4.39
N GLY A 328 -2.33 6.26 4.43
CA GLY A 328 -1.81 5.56 3.27
C GLY A 328 -2.39 4.16 3.19
N LEU A 329 -2.72 3.72 1.98
CA LEU A 329 -3.01 2.33 1.66
C LEU A 329 -1.82 1.80 0.86
N SER A 330 -1.15 0.79 1.39
CA SER A 330 -0.10 0.09 0.65
C SER A 330 -0.76 -1.13 0.04
N GLN A 331 -0.96 -1.12 -1.27
CA GLN A 331 -1.26 -2.37 -1.96
C GLN A 331 0.06 -3.07 -2.22
N ALA A 332 0.19 -4.33 -1.78
CA ALA A 332 1.09 -5.25 -2.46
C ALA A 332 0.70 -5.15 -3.94
N GLN A 333 1.58 -4.59 -4.78
CA GLN A 333 1.19 -4.38 -6.17
C GLN A 333 1.02 -5.75 -6.81
N PRO A 334 -0.06 -5.97 -7.58
CA PRO A 334 0.17 -6.73 -8.78
C PRO A 334 1.19 -5.91 -9.57
N ALA A 335 2.37 -6.45 -9.83
CA ALA A 335 3.03 -6.00 -11.03
C ALA A 335 2.02 -6.13 -12.18
N PRO A 336 1.97 -5.19 -13.13
CA PRO A 336 1.15 -5.42 -14.32
C PRO A 336 1.46 -6.81 -14.86
N ASP A 337 0.46 -7.49 -15.40
CA ASP A 337 0.70 -8.71 -16.17
C ASP A 337 1.66 -8.37 -17.30
N GLU A 338 2.94 -8.65 -17.06
CA GLU A 338 4.00 -8.29 -17.98
C GLU A 338 4.36 -9.53 -18.79
N LYS A 339 4.35 -9.38 -20.10
CA LYS A 339 4.76 -10.45 -21.00
C LYS A 339 6.14 -10.13 -21.54
N LEU A 340 7.13 -10.91 -21.12
CA LEU A 340 8.49 -10.82 -21.66
C LEU A 340 8.69 -11.84 -22.77
N ASP A 341 8.72 -11.36 -24.01
CA ASP A 341 8.98 -12.19 -25.18
C ASP A 341 10.47 -12.34 -25.46
N PHE A 342 10.99 -13.55 -25.30
CA PHE A 342 12.36 -13.89 -25.61
C PHE A 342 12.46 -14.67 -26.91
N THR A 343 13.51 -14.39 -27.68
CA THR A 343 13.99 -15.28 -28.73
C THR A 343 15.42 -15.63 -28.44
N VAL A 344 15.72 -16.92 -28.44
CA VAL A 344 17.04 -17.46 -28.21
C VAL A 344 17.51 -18.21 -29.43
N GLN A 345 18.82 -18.31 -29.59
CA GLN A 345 19.47 -19.02 -30.67
C GLN A 345 20.54 -19.95 -30.11
N ILE A 346 20.60 -21.15 -30.68
CA ILE A 346 21.74 -22.05 -30.58
C ILE A 346 22.51 -22.01 -31.90
N ALA A 347 23.84 -21.94 -31.82
CA ALA A 347 24.74 -22.06 -32.96
C ALA A 347 25.80 -23.12 -32.65
N ASP A 348 26.04 -24.03 -33.59
CA ASP A 348 27.07 -25.07 -33.48
C ASP A 348 28.40 -24.63 -34.12
N PHE A 349 29.36 -25.56 -34.19
CA PHE A 349 30.75 -25.24 -34.54
C PHE A 349 30.95 -24.77 -35.99
N ASP A 350 30.16 -25.28 -36.94
CA ASP A 350 30.29 -24.90 -38.35
C ASP A 350 29.33 -23.77 -38.77
N GLY A 351 28.50 -23.30 -37.84
CA GLY A 351 27.72 -22.06 -37.95
C GLY A 351 26.26 -22.29 -38.32
N ASP A 352 25.78 -23.53 -38.27
CA ASP A 352 24.36 -23.81 -38.35
C ASP A 352 23.66 -23.28 -37.09
N THR A 353 22.45 -22.75 -37.26
CA THR A 353 21.70 -22.14 -36.16
C THR A 353 20.26 -22.61 -36.11
N ALA A 354 19.73 -22.71 -34.89
CA ALA A 354 18.31 -22.88 -34.63
C ALA A 354 17.85 -21.84 -33.60
N SER A 355 16.61 -21.38 -33.72
CA SER A 355 16.02 -20.42 -32.79
C SER A 355 14.70 -20.92 -32.26
N ASP A 356 14.41 -20.51 -31.03
CA ASP A 356 13.13 -20.75 -30.39
C ASP A 356 12.68 -19.48 -29.67
N SER A 357 11.37 -19.32 -29.54
CA SER A 357 10.75 -18.17 -28.90
C SER A 357 9.85 -18.63 -27.77
N PHE A 358 9.94 -17.96 -26.64
CA PHE A 358 9.09 -18.22 -25.49
C PHE A 358 8.74 -16.91 -24.81
N SER A 359 7.63 -16.94 -24.09
CA SER A 359 7.16 -15.81 -23.31
C SER A 359 7.26 -16.16 -21.84
N ILE A 360 7.71 -15.22 -21.03
CA ILE A 360 7.64 -15.31 -19.58
C ILE A 360 6.53 -14.39 -19.12
N GLY A 361 5.55 -15.01 -18.47
CA GLY A 361 4.47 -14.31 -17.77
C GLY A 361 4.96 -13.82 -16.41
N ILE A 362 5.02 -12.50 -16.35
CA ILE A 362 5.00 -11.58 -15.23
C ILE A 362 3.74 -11.60 -14.36
N ASP A 363 3.52 -12.54 -13.44
CA ASP A 363 2.21 -12.70 -12.79
C ASP A 363 2.15 -12.11 -11.37
N GLY A 364 1.38 -11.03 -11.19
CA GLY A 364 1.33 -10.22 -9.98
C GLY A 364 0.79 -10.96 -8.75
N THR A 365 1.42 -10.82 -7.59
CA THR A 365 1.10 -11.57 -6.34
C THR A 365 -0.14 -11.07 -5.56
N GLY A 366 -0.97 -10.24 -6.19
CA GLY A 366 -2.03 -9.47 -5.52
C GLY A 366 -3.36 -10.20 -5.37
N ILE A 367 -4.38 -9.48 -4.88
CA ILE A 367 -5.77 -9.98 -4.72
C ILE A 367 -6.48 -10.33 -6.05
N PHE A 368 -5.78 -10.18 -7.17
CA PHE A 368 -6.21 -10.49 -8.53
C PHE A 368 -5.20 -11.39 -9.27
N ASP A 369 -4.29 -12.09 -8.57
CA ASP A 369 -3.52 -13.20 -9.14
C ASP A 369 -4.52 -14.23 -9.71
N ASP A 370 -4.76 -14.16 -11.02
CA ASP A 370 -5.61 -15.09 -11.72
C ASP A 370 -4.82 -16.29 -12.24
N ASN A 371 -3.51 -16.35 -11.97
CA ASN A 371 -2.54 -17.30 -12.50
C ASN A 371 -2.41 -17.27 -14.04
N HIS A 372 -2.83 -16.18 -14.70
CA HIS A 372 -2.87 -16.04 -16.15
C HIS A 372 -2.36 -14.67 -16.62
N VAL A 373 -1.17 -14.67 -17.23
CA VAL A 373 -0.74 -13.51 -18.04
C VAL A 373 -1.31 -13.66 -19.46
N ASP A 374 -2.10 -12.68 -19.91
CA ASP A 374 -2.74 -12.73 -21.24
C ASP A 374 -1.71 -12.97 -22.36
N GLY A 375 -2.01 -13.92 -23.24
CA GLY A 375 -1.12 -14.32 -24.33
C GLY A 375 0.15 -15.10 -23.92
N VAL A 376 0.29 -15.54 -22.66
CA VAL A 376 1.31 -16.50 -22.22
C VAL A 376 0.68 -17.89 -22.08
N VAL A 377 1.18 -18.87 -22.83
CA VAL A 377 0.70 -20.25 -22.73
C VAL A 377 1.38 -20.91 -21.54
N ILE A 378 0.59 -21.41 -20.59
CA ILE A 378 1.09 -22.23 -19.48
C ILE A 378 1.54 -23.56 -20.08
N ALA A 379 2.86 -23.79 -20.09
CA ALA A 379 3.47 -25.03 -20.53
C ALA A 379 3.24 -26.18 -19.54
#